data_AF-A0A3M1GH94-F1
#
_entry.id   AF-A0A3M1GH94-F1
#
_cell.length_a   1.000
_cell.length_b   1.000
_cell.length_c   1.000
_cell.angle_alpha   90.00
_cell.angle_beta   90.00
_cell.angle_gamma   90.00
#
_symmetry.space_group_name_H-M   'P 1'
#
loop_
_entity.id
_entity.type
_entity.pdbx_description
1 polymer ?
#
loop_
_entity_poly.entity_id
_entity_poly.type
_entity_poly.pdbx_seq_one_letter_code
_entity_poly.pdbx_strand_id
1 'polypeptide(L)'
;MDQKVELINHICQEIGVSEGYYDIWGNWHPAQMETKESILQALGLPVENPEALEEAFKEVLLRRYEGILGRTTVCEYPCRSIPLRCLRPLEGKIRLTLRPEDGEEPILVELRGDAIQYQQVQSWWGRVFEGHVSLPSEVKEGYYSLLLETEDRAVESLLVVVPEVAFLPEEKKKHWGINLSLYALSSEGSPSGDLGVLKKLSQWVSSQGGYFVLINPLHYNDNRGPSGRSPYYPLSRLYFNPLYIDLKALPWLCPSELEKLKAHGEETLIDYERIYKEKDALLRVAFERFLKGGYSDNTLEARSFRAFIQEEGQLLEEFSLYVMERTNAKDEREGLYQKFLQWCLKNQIDTLKDGVFFDLALGTREDGFDLRAFPGALVRGVSVGAPPDDFSPKGQDWGFPPLSPLHLEDTGYQYFIELLKRNIPQG
;
A
#
# COMPACT_ATOMS: atom_id res chain seq x y z
N MET A 1 21.97 25.26 26.60
CA MET A 1 21.24 24.02 26.22
C MET A 1 22.14 23.30 25.22
N ASP A 2 22.19 21.97 25.23
CA ASP A 2 23.08 21.22 24.35
C ASP A 2 22.67 21.43 22.88
N GLN A 3 23.58 21.92 22.04
CA GLN A 3 23.30 22.24 20.62
C GLN A 3 22.72 21.03 19.87
N LYS A 4 23.12 19.81 20.27
CA LYS A 4 22.60 18.56 19.73
C LYS A 4 21.10 18.38 20.02
N VAL A 5 20.65 18.72 21.22
CA VAL A 5 19.25 18.56 21.66
C VAL A 5 18.34 19.51 20.90
N GLU A 6 18.76 20.76 20.70
CA GLU A 6 18.01 21.72 19.89
C GLU A 6 17.89 21.26 18.44
N LEU A 7 19.00 20.78 17.84
CA LEU A 7 19.00 20.24 16.48
C LEU A 7 18.04 19.05 16.32
N ILE A 8 18.09 18.07 17.23
CA ILE A 8 17.19 16.90 17.18
C ILE A 8 15.73 17.34 17.28
N ASN A 9 15.40 18.26 18.18
CA ASN A 9 14.02 18.73 18.32
C ASN A 9 13.52 19.44 17.04
N HIS A 10 14.35 20.29 16.43
CA HIS A 10 14.00 20.93 15.15
C HIS A 10 13.79 19.90 14.04
N ILE A 11 14.69 18.92 13.91
CA ILE A 11 14.56 17.86 12.90
C ILE A 11 13.27 17.07 13.14
N CYS A 12 12.99 16.64 14.37
CA CYS A 12 11.76 15.93 14.73
C CYS A 12 10.50 16.72 14.35
N GLN A 13 10.47 18.02 14.63
CA GLN A 13 9.35 18.89 14.28
C GLN A 13 9.15 18.96 12.75
N GLU A 14 10.24 19.11 11.99
CA GLU A 14 10.22 19.18 10.52
C GLU A 14 9.74 17.87 9.85
N ILE A 15 9.95 16.72 10.50
CA ILE A 15 9.51 15.41 9.98
C ILE A 15 8.22 14.89 10.64
N GLY A 16 7.59 15.68 11.51
CA GLY A 16 6.32 15.33 12.16
C GLY A 16 6.42 14.33 13.31
N VAL A 17 7.59 14.16 13.94
CA VAL A 17 7.72 13.41 15.20
C VAL A 17 7.21 14.28 16.35
N SER A 18 6.13 13.85 16.99
CA SER A 18 5.48 14.59 18.07
C SER A 18 6.40 14.82 19.27
N GLU A 19 6.22 15.96 19.94
CA GLU A 19 6.92 16.28 21.19
C GLU A 19 6.48 15.43 22.38
N GLY A 20 5.35 14.73 22.24
CA GLY A 20 4.74 13.90 23.24
C GLY A 20 3.32 13.51 22.83
N TYR A 21 2.55 12.97 23.75
CA TYR A 21 1.15 12.64 23.53
C TYR A 21 0.33 12.77 24.80
N TYR A 22 -0.98 12.95 24.64
CA TYR A 22 -1.92 12.79 25.73
C TYR A 22 -2.40 11.34 25.77
N ASP A 23 -2.35 10.72 26.95
CA ASP A 23 -2.95 9.42 27.15
C ASP A 23 -4.48 9.49 27.20
N ILE A 24 -5.13 8.33 27.31
CA ILE A 24 -6.60 8.24 27.36
C ILE A 24 -7.23 8.86 28.62
N TRP A 25 -6.41 9.19 29.63
CA TRP A 25 -6.83 9.88 30.86
C TRP A 25 -6.51 11.38 30.83
N GLY A 26 -5.97 11.89 29.72
CA GLY A 26 -5.64 13.30 29.52
C GLY A 26 -4.31 13.73 30.15
N ASN A 27 -3.46 12.80 30.59
CA ASN A 27 -2.12 13.15 31.07
C ASN A 27 -1.16 13.32 29.89
N TRP A 28 -0.33 14.35 29.96
CA TRP A 28 0.71 14.61 28.97
C TRP A 28 1.95 13.76 29.24
N HIS A 29 2.44 13.07 28.20
CA HIS A 29 3.67 12.29 28.20
C HIS A 29 4.65 12.87 27.19
N PRO A 30 5.74 13.52 27.63
CA PRO A 30 6.75 14.03 26.71
C PRO A 30 7.53 12.88 26.06
N ALA A 31 7.81 13.01 24.77
CA ALA A 31 8.68 12.10 24.03
C ALA A 31 10.12 12.21 24.57
N GLN A 32 10.69 11.06 24.96
CA GLN A 32 12.05 11.00 25.49
C GLN A 32 13.08 11.28 24.38
N MET A 33 14.20 11.90 24.74
CA MET A 33 15.27 12.22 23.77
C MET A 33 15.81 10.96 23.10
N GLU A 34 16.00 9.89 23.86
CA GLU A 34 16.44 8.58 23.35
C GLU A 34 15.46 8.01 22.31
N THR A 35 14.15 8.23 22.48
CA THR A 35 13.14 7.83 21.49
C THR A 35 13.28 8.64 20.20
N LYS A 36 13.50 9.96 20.32
CA LYS A 36 13.73 10.83 19.15
C LYS A 36 14.99 10.40 18.40
N GLU A 37 16.10 10.18 19.10
CA GLU A 37 17.35 9.68 18.53
C GLU A 37 17.16 8.34 17.82
N SER A 38 16.45 7.40 18.43
CA SER A 38 16.16 6.08 17.84
C SER A 38 15.36 6.19 16.54
N ILE A 39 14.35 7.06 16.50
CA ILE A 39 13.55 7.31 15.29
C ILE A 39 14.42 7.91 14.19
N LEU A 40 15.23 8.92 14.50
CA LEU A 40 16.11 9.56 13.52
C LEU A 40 17.17 8.58 13.00
N GLN A 41 17.73 7.74 13.87
CA GLN A 41 18.67 6.69 13.48
C GLN A 41 18.01 5.65 12.55
N ALA A 42 16.77 5.26 12.85
CA ALA A 42 15.99 4.35 12.00
C ALA A 42 15.67 4.94 10.61
N LEU A 43 15.55 6.27 10.52
CA LEU A 43 15.46 7.00 9.26
C LEU A 43 16.81 7.15 8.53
N GLY A 44 17.89 6.60 9.09
CA GLY A 44 19.23 6.61 8.50
C GLY A 44 20.05 7.88 8.80
N LEU A 45 19.65 8.69 9.79
CA LEU A 45 20.36 9.92 10.14
C LEU A 45 21.48 9.65 11.17
N PRO A 46 22.66 10.29 11.03
CA PRO A 46 23.83 10.04 11.88
C PRO A 46 23.75 10.79 13.22
N VAL A 47 22.84 10.38 14.10
CA VAL A 47 22.54 11.04 15.38
C VAL A 47 23.70 11.14 16.37
N GLU A 48 24.77 10.36 16.18
CA GLU A 48 25.95 10.38 17.05
C GLU A 48 26.82 11.64 16.87
N ASN A 49 26.80 12.25 15.67
CA ASN A 49 27.59 13.43 15.35
C ASN A 49 26.68 14.60 14.93
N PRO A 50 26.56 15.67 15.75
CA PRO A 50 25.69 16.79 15.44
C PRO A 50 25.98 17.48 14.11
N GLU A 51 27.24 17.63 13.72
CA GLU A 51 27.63 18.26 12.45
C GLU A 51 27.21 17.38 11.26
N ALA A 52 27.43 16.07 11.37
CA ALA A 52 27.01 15.12 10.33
C ALA A 52 25.48 15.01 10.25
N LEU A 53 24.78 15.09 11.39
CA LEU A 53 23.32 15.09 11.46
C LEU A 53 22.74 16.33 10.77
N GLU A 54 23.31 17.50 11.06
CA GLU A 54 22.90 18.76 10.46
C GLU A 54 23.11 18.74 8.94
N GLU A 55 24.27 18.28 8.47
CA GLU A 55 24.57 18.19 7.03
C GLU A 55 23.66 17.19 6.32
N ALA A 56 23.50 15.98 6.87
CA ALA A 56 22.63 14.95 6.30
C ALA A 56 21.18 15.43 6.21
N PHE A 57 20.67 16.13 7.23
CA PHE A 57 19.30 16.64 7.19
C PHE A 57 19.16 17.85 6.25
N LYS A 58 20.18 18.72 6.15
CA LYS A 58 20.22 19.77 5.13
C LYS A 58 20.13 19.18 3.72
N GLU A 59 20.81 18.08 3.42
CA GLU A 59 20.68 17.40 2.12
C GLU A 59 19.27 16.85 1.85
N VAL A 60 18.58 16.36 2.89
CA VAL A 60 17.16 15.96 2.77
C VAL A 60 16.29 17.17 2.42
N LEU A 61 16.48 18.29 3.12
CA LEU A 61 15.75 19.52 2.87
C LEU A 61 16.08 20.11 1.50
N LEU A 62 17.36 20.20 1.12
CA LEU A 62 17.76 20.68 -0.20
C LEU A 62 17.12 19.86 -1.31
N ARG A 63 17.09 18.53 -1.22
CA ARG A 63 16.37 17.69 -2.19
C ARG A 63 14.87 18.01 -2.28
N ARG A 64 14.24 18.36 -1.14
CA ARG A 64 12.82 18.76 -1.08
C ARG A 64 12.57 20.18 -1.63
N TYR A 65 13.51 21.11 -1.47
CA TYR A 65 13.32 22.55 -1.75
C TYR A 65 14.08 23.10 -2.97
N GLU A 66 15.12 22.44 -3.46
CA GLU A 66 15.80 22.79 -4.72
C GLU A 66 14.91 22.53 -5.94
N GLY A 67 13.98 21.59 -5.81
CA GLY A 67 13.09 21.15 -6.88
C GLY A 67 12.17 22.23 -7.44
N ILE A 68 11.98 23.40 -6.80
CA ILE A 68 10.95 24.41 -7.16
C ILE A 68 9.52 23.90 -6.94
N LEU A 69 9.26 22.70 -7.44
CA LEU A 69 8.15 21.82 -7.17
C LEU A 69 8.60 20.77 -6.16
N GLY A 70 7.71 20.42 -5.23
CA GLY A 70 7.87 19.17 -4.50
C GLY A 70 7.84 18.00 -5.51
N ARG A 71 8.52 16.89 -5.20
CA ARG A 71 8.48 15.68 -6.05
C ARG A 71 7.06 15.21 -6.33
N THR A 72 6.17 15.41 -5.35
CA THR A 72 4.73 15.21 -5.50
C THR A 72 3.97 16.34 -4.84
N THR A 73 2.92 16.79 -5.51
CA THR A 73 1.98 17.80 -5.06
C THR A 73 0.59 17.17 -5.00
N VAL A 74 -0.07 17.25 -3.85
CA VAL A 74 -1.45 16.79 -3.69
C VAL A 74 -2.35 18.01 -3.52
N CYS A 75 -3.43 18.08 -4.30
CA CYS A 75 -4.40 19.17 -4.26
C CYS A 75 -5.82 18.61 -4.21
N GLU A 76 -6.71 19.26 -3.46
CA GLU A 76 -8.13 18.94 -3.50
C GLU A 76 -8.80 19.52 -4.75
N TYR A 77 -9.80 18.82 -5.27
CA TYR A 77 -10.65 19.31 -6.36
C TYR A 77 -11.64 20.37 -5.86
N PRO A 78 -11.85 21.50 -6.58
CA PRO A 78 -11.16 21.88 -7.81
C PRO A 78 -9.76 22.47 -7.55
N CYS A 79 -8.75 21.90 -8.20
CA CYS A 79 -7.40 22.45 -8.15
C CYS A 79 -7.28 23.65 -9.09
N ARG A 80 -6.99 24.83 -8.52
CA ARG A 80 -6.90 26.11 -9.24
C ARG A 80 -5.50 26.73 -9.23
N SER A 81 -4.58 26.18 -8.45
CA SER A 81 -3.22 26.68 -8.38
C SER A 81 -2.26 25.61 -7.90
N ILE A 82 -1.02 25.66 -8.38
CA ILE A 82 0.05 24.75 -7.96
C ILE A 82 0.97 25.47 -6.97
N PRO A 83 1.18 24.95 -5.76
CA PRO A 83 2.15 25.49 -4.83
C PRO A 83 3.58 25.32 -5.35
N LEU A 84 4.40 26.35 -5.18
CA LEU A 84 5.82 26.35 -5.46
C LEU A 84 6.60 26.59 -4.16
N ARG A 85 7.72 25.90 -4.00
CA ARG A 85 8.67 26.09 -2.91
C ARG A 85 10.08 26.12 -3.46
N CYS A 86 10.79 27.22 -3.27
CA CYS A 86 12.12 27.41 -3.84
C CYS A 86 13.06 28.19 -2.91
N LEU A 87 14.37 27.96 -3.05
CA LEU A 87 15.40 28.67 -2.28
C LEU A 87 15.58 30.15 -2.70
N ARG A 88 15.11 30.49 -3.91
CA ARG A 88 15.11 31.84 -4.48
C ARG A 88 13.87 32.02 -5.36
N PRO A 89 13.27 33.23 -5.43
CA PRO A 89 12.19 33.51 -6.37
C PRO A 89 12.58 33.15 -7.81
N LEU A 90 11.61 32.70 -8.60
CA LEU A 90 11.85 32.42 -10.01
C LEU A 90 11.88 33.72 -10.81
N GLU A 91 12.72 33.77 -11.82
CA GLU A 91 12.88 34.91 -12.73
C GLU A 91 12.69 34.45 -14.18
N GLY A 92 12.46 35.40 -15.09
CA GLY A 92 12.38 35.10 -16.52
C GLY A 92 11.10 34.36 -16.94
N LYS A 93 11.15 33.71 -18.10
CA LYS A 93 10.01 32.94 -18.64
C LYS A 93 9.89 31.59 -17.94
N ILE A 94 8.67 31.23 -17.54
CA ILE A 94 8.31 29.93 -16.97
C ILE A 94 7.25 29.29 -17.86
N ARG A 95 7.41 28.00 -18.14
CA ARG A 95 6.38 27.16 -18.75
C ARG A 95 6.04 26.01 -17.80
N LEU A 96 4.76 25.77 -17.60
CA LEU A 96 4.24 24.64 -16.85
C LEU A 96 3.37 23.79 -17.77
N THR A 97 3.63 22.48 -17.79
CA THR A 97 2.87 21.49 -18.56
C THR A 97 2.32 20.43 -17.61
N LEU A 98 1.00 20.26 -17.60
CA LEU A 98 0.32 19.14 -16.94
C LEU A 98 -0.12 18.14 -17.99
N ARG A 99 0.34 16.89 -17.91
CA ARG A 99 -0.15 15.80 -18.76
C ARG A 99 -0.98 14.83 -17.92
N PRO A 100 -2.28 14.68 -18.19
CA PRO A 100 -3.14 13.69 -17.55
C PRO A 100 -2.64 12.24 -17.78
N GLU A 101 -2.81 11.36 -16.79
CA GLU A 101 -2.52 9.92 -16.92
C GLU A 101 -3.45 9.21 -17.91
N ASP A 102 -4.70 9.68 -18.03
CA ASP A 102 -5.73 9.11 -18.90
C ASP A 102 -5.54 9.43 -20.39
N GLY A 103 -4.52 10.23 -20.74
CA GLY A 103 -4.19 10.61 -22.11
C GLY A 103 -5.01 11.78 -22.66
N GLU A 104 -5.79 12.49 -21.83
CA GLU A 104 -6.39 13.77 -22.20
C GLU A 104 -5.32 14.82 -22.61
N GLU A 105 -5.75 15.89 -23.29
CA GLU A 105 -4.85 16.93 -23.80
C GLU A 105 -4.10 17.66 -22.66
N PRO A 106 -2.79 17.94 -22.81
CA PRO A 106 -2.02 18.64 -21.80
C PRO A 106 -2.51 20.06 -21.52
N ILE A 107 -2.49 20.47 -20.25
CA ILE A 107 -2.74 21.85 -19.85
C ILE A 107 -1.41 22.61 -19.82
N LEU A 108 -1.35 23.72 -20.55
CA LEU A 108 -0.15 24.56 -20.70
C LEU A 108 -0.36 25.92 -20.04
N VAL A 109 0.60 26.33 -19.23
CA VAL A 109 0.64 27.66 -18.60
C VAL A 109 1.99 28.30 -18.91
N GLU A 110 1.98 29.49 -19.51
CA GLU A 110 3.17 30.32 -19.68
C GLU A 110 3.02 31.59 -18.85
N LEU A 111 4.03 31.88 -18.03
CA LEU A 111 4.05 33.06 -17.16
C LEU A 111 5.47 33.58 -16.98
N ARG A 112 5.57 34.74 -16.33
CA ARG A 112 6.85 35.30 -15.89
C ARG A 112 7.07 35.03 -14.41
N GLY A 113 8.28 34.63 -14.02
CA GLY A 113 8.62 34.38 -12.62
C GLY A 113 8.42 35.61 -11.72
N ASP A 114 8.70 36.80 -12.27
CA ASP A 114 8.48 38.08 -11.59
C ASP A 114 7.00 38.41 -11.32
N ALA A 115 6.06 37.69 -11.95
CA ALA A 115 4.63 37.83 -11.67
C ALA A 115 4.14 36.94 -10.51
N ILE A 116 4.96 36.00 -10.03
CA ILE A 116 4.59 35.11 -8.93
C ILE A 116 4.79 35.85 -7.60
N GLN A 117 3.75 35.87 -6.78
CA GLN A 117 3.84 36.40 -5.42
C GLN A 117 4.46 35.33 -4.51
N TYR A 118 5.56 35.71 -3.86
CA TYR A 118 6.26 34.86 -2.91
C TYR A 118 6.14 35.38 -1.48
N GLN A 119 5.85 34.48 -0.56
CA GLN A 119 6.05 34.70 0.88
C GLN A 119 7.43 34.15 1.27
N GLN A 120 8.25 34.97 1.93
CA GLN A 120 9.51 34.50 2.50
C GLN A 120 9.23 33.82 3.84
N VAL A 121 9.68 32.57 3.97
CA VAL A 121 9.60 31.77 5.20
C VAL A 121 11.02 31.58 5.72
N GLN A 122 11.24 31.98 6.98
CA GLN A 122 12.50 31.72 7.67
C GLN A 122 12.41 30.35 8.35
N SER A 123 13.24 29.41 7.90
CA SER A 123 13.47 28.16 8.64
C SER A 123 14.81 28.24 9.37
N TRP A 124 15.06 27.28 10.27
CA TRP A 124 16.28 27.22 11.06
C TRP A 124 17.52 26.91 10.19
N TRP A 125 17.34 26.21 9.07
CA TRP A 125 18.40 25.82 8.14
C TRP A 125 18.61 26.83 7.00
N GLY A 126 17.69 27.76 6.79
CA GLY A 126 17.78 28.69 5.67
C GLY A 126 16.50 29.47 5.39
N ARG A 127 16.54 30.24 4.29
CA ARG A 127 15.39 30.99 3.76
C ARG A 127 14.74 30.21 2.62
N VAL A 128 13.42 30.10 2.66
CA VAL A 128 12.61 29.48 1.60
C VAL A 128 11.58 30.50 1.13
N PHE A 129 11.22 30.43 -0.14
CA PHE A 129 10.16 31.23 -0.75
C PHE A 129 9.02 30.30 -1.18
N GLU A 130 7.83 30.59 -0.69
CA GLU A 130 6.61 29.86 -1.03
C GLU A 130 5.74 30.74 -1.94
N GLY A 131 5.26 30.20 -3.05
CA GLY A 131 4.42 30.91 -4.01
C GLY A 131 3.41 29.98 -4.68
N HIS A 132 2.60 30.52 -5.58
CA HIS A 132 1.58 29.73 -6.29
C HIS A 132 1.52 30.11 -7.77
N VAL A 133 1.38 29.10 -8.63
CA VAL A 133 1.07 29.29 -10.06
C VAL A 133 -0.42 29.07 -10.25
N SER A 134 -1.14 30.11 -10.67
CA SER A 134 -2.57 29.99 -11.00
C SER A 134 -2.76 29.19 -12.29
N LEU A 135 -3.75 28.31 -12.30
CA LEU A 135 -4.10 27.48 -13.45
C LEU A 135 -5.20 28.17 -14.28
N PRO A 136 -5.20 28.00 -15.62
CA PRO A 136 -6.15 28.66 -16.51
C PRO A 136 -7.57 28.09 -16.41
N SER A 137 -7.69 26.86 -15.91
CA SER A 137 -8.94 26.15 -15.71
C SER A 137 -8.82 25.26 -14.47
N GLU A 138 -9.97 24.82 -13.95
CA GLU A 138 -10.01 23.81 -12.89
C GLU A 138 -9.46 22.49 -13.43
N VAL A 139 -8.49 21.93 -12.72
CA VAL A 139 -7.94 20.60 -13.00
C VAL A 139 -8.78 19.58 -12.24
N LYS A 140 -9.27 18.57 -12.97
CA LYS A 140 -10.11 17.49 -12.42
C LYS A 140 -9.29 16.53 -11.58
N GLU A 141 -9.97 15.70 -10.80
CA GLU A 141 -9.38 14.58 -10.06
C GLU A 141 -8.57 13.67 -10.99
N GLY A 142 -7.43 13.17 -10.49
CA GLY A 142 -6.55 12.27 -11.25
C GLY A 142 -5.07 12.49 -10.99
N TYR A 143 -4.25 11.72 -11.71
CA TYR A 143 -2.80 11.81 -11.69
C TYR A 143 -2.30 12.55 -12.93
N TYR A 144 -1.36 13.48 -12.73
CA TYR A 144 -0.80 14.30 -13.80
C TYR A 144 0.73 14.33 -13.69
N SER A 145 1.42 14.06 -14.79
CA SER A 145 2.84 14.41 -14.88
C SER A 145 2.95 15.93 -15.01
N LEU A 146 3.65 16.57 -14.09
CA LEU A 146 3.87 18.00 -14.05
C LEU A 146 5.32 18.31 -14.46
N LEU A 147 5.50 19.10 -15.51
CA LEU A 147 6.79 19.59 -15.97
C LEU A 147 6.83 21.12 -15.85
N LEU A 148 7.77 21.66 -15.07
CA LEU A 148 8.05 23.09 -14.98
C LEU A 148 9.41 23.40 -15.61
N GLU A 149 9.41 24.26 -16.61
CA GLU A 149 10.59 24.71 -17.34
C GLU A 149 10.85 26.19 -17.05
N THR A 150 12.07 26.52 -16.66
CA THR A 150 12.62 27.88 -16.61
C THR A 150 13.74 28.01 -17.65
N GLU A 151 14.36 29.19 -17.76
CA GLU A 151 15.45 29.41 -18.73
C GLU A 151 16.69 28.53 -18.46
N ASP A 152 16.91 28.12 -17.21
CA ASP A 152 18.10 27.41 -16.75
C ASP A 152 17.86 25.94 -16.35
N ARG A 153 16.60 25.50 -16.21
CA ARG A 153 16.28 24.16 -15.68
C ARG A 153 14.89 23.68 -16.07
N ALA A 154 14.71 22.37 -16.03
CA ALA A 154 13.41 21.71 -16.14
C ALA A 154 13.26 20.75 -14.96
N VAL A 155 12.08 20.74 -14.33
CA VAL A 155 11.77 19.88 -13.19
C VAL A 155 10.48 19.12 -13.44
N GLU A 156 10.55 17.81 -13.25
CA GLU A 156 9.40 16.90 -13.28
C GLU A 156 8.89 16.62 -11.87
N SER A 157 7.58 16.48 -11.74
CA SER A 157 6.85 16.23 -10.51
C SER A 157 5.55 15.47 -10.81
N LEU A 158 4.95 14.87 -9.79
CA LEU A 158 3.60 14.30 -9.86
C LEU A 158 2.60 15.28 -9.22
N LEU A 159 1.57 15.68 -9.96
CA LEU A 159 0.39 16.33 -9.38
C LEU A 159 -0.70 15.29 -9.21
N VAL A 160 -1.22 15.16 -7.98
CA VAL A 160 -2.38 14.34 -7.66
C VAL A 160 -3.52 15.25 -7.26
N VAL A 161 -4.61 15.24 -8.03
CA VAL A 161 -5.83 15.95 -7.67
C VAL A 161 -6.80 14.95 -7.06
N VAL A 162 -7.18 15.17 -5.81
CA VAL A 162 -8.02 14.26 -5.03
C VAL A 162 -9.41 14.86 -4.80
N PRO A 163 -10.48 14.05 -4.72
CA PRO A 163 -11.78 14.54 -4.29
C PRO A 163 -11.74 14.93 -2.80
N GLU A 164 -12.57 15.89 -2.41
CA GLU A 164 -12.73 16.30 -0.99
C GLU A 164 -13.29 15.16 -0.12
N VAL A 165 -14.08 14.28 -0.72
CA VAL A 165 -14.75 13.18 -0.04
C VAL A 165 -14.47 11.86 -0.73
N ALA A 166 -14.25 10.81 0.08
CA ALA A 166 -14.23 9.44 -0.42
C ALA A 166 -15.61 9.07 -1.01
N PHE A 167 -15.63 8.08 -1.89
CA PHE A 167 -16.87 7.58 -2.48
C PHE A 167 -17.87 7.17 -1.39
N LEU A 168 -19.10 7.67 -1.52
CA LEU A 168 -20.24 7.30 -0.70
C LEU A 168 -21.41 6.95 -1.62
N PRO A 169 -22.14 5.85 -1.38
CA PRO A 169 -23.31 5.52 -2.18
C PRO A 169 -24.38 6.62 -2.10
N GLU A 170 -25.05 6.90 -3.23
CA GLU A 170 -26.02 8.00 -3.36
C GLU A 170 -27.19 7.91 -2.36
N GLU A 171 -27.64 6.68 -2.07
CA GLU A 171 -28.73 6.44 -1.14
C GLU A 171 -28.24 6.42 0.32
N LYS A 172 -28.54 7.48 1.07
CA LYS A 172 -28.32 7.53 2.53
C LYS A 172 -29.37 6.72 3.31
N LYS A 173 -29.51 5.43 2.98
CA LYS A 173 -30.39 4.51 3.71
C LYS A 173 -29.61 3.80 4.82
N LYS A 174 -30.34 3.34 5.85
CA LYS A 174 -29.76 2.45 6.86
C LYS A 174 -29.59 1.07 6.26
N HIS A 175 -28.36 0.61 6.20
CA HIS A 175 -28.00 -0.73 5.74
C HIS A 175 -27.57 -1.61 6.90
N TRP A 176 -27.71 -2.92 6.74
CA TRP A 176 -27.14 -3.91 7.65
C TRP A 176 -26.28 -4.89 6.84
N GLY A 177 -25.36 -5.55 7.52
CA GLY A 177 -24.48 -6.55 6.92
C GLY A 177 -23.93 -7.49 7.98
N ILE A 178 -23.06 -8.39 7.56
CA ILE A 178 -22.40 -9.35 8.45
C ILE A 178 -20.90 -9.07 8.46
N ASN A 179 -20.28 -9.09 9.64
CA ASN A 179 -18.84 -9.13 9.79
C ASN A 179 -18.43 -10.51 10.29
N LEU A 180 -17.50 -11.17 9.61
CA LEU A 180 -16.98 -12.47 10.02
C LEU A 180 -15.54 -12.73 9.58
N SER A 181 -14.92 -13.73 10.21
CA SER A 181 -13.64 -14.28 9.75
C SER A 181 -13.89 -15.34 8.68
N LEU A 182 -13.53 -15.06 7.43
CA LEU A 182 -13.77 -15.96 6.29
C LEU A 182 -13.11 -17.33 6.52
N TYR A 183 -11.87 -17.33 7.01
CA TYR A 183 -11.12 -18.55 7.29
C TYR A 183 -11.81 -19.49 8.30
N ALA A 184 -12.72 -18.96 9.14
CA ALA A 184 -13.45 -19.73 10.14
C ALA A 184 -14.72 -20.40 9.59
N LEU A 185 -15.12 -20.07 8.36
CA LEU A 185 -16.20 -20.78 7.68
C LEU A 185 -15.70 -22.11 7.14
N SER A 186 -16.62 -23.04 6.94
CA SER A 186 -16.37 -24.28 6.22
C SER A 186 -17.58 -24.62 5.36
N SER A 187 -17.33 -25.33 4.26
CA SER A 187 -18.39 -25.92 3.44
C SER A 187 -17.93 -27.27 2.89
N GLU A 188 -18.85 -28.04 2.31
CA GLU A 188 -18.49 -29.30 1.65
C GLU A 188 -17.36 -29.05 0.63
N GLY A 189 -16.24 -29.77 0.72
CA GLY A 189 -15.07 -29.59 -0.16
C GLY A 189 -14.25 -28.31 0.07
N SER A 190 -14.51 -27.56 1.16
CA SER A 190 -13.75 -26.38 1.57
C SER A 190 -13.60 -26.37 3.10
N PRO A 191 -12.50 -26.94 3.65
CA PRO A 191 -12.32 -27.07 5.09
C PRO A 191 -12.09 -25.74 5.83
N SER A 192 -11.71 -24.69 5.09
CA SER A 192 -11.62 -23.31 5.57
C SER A 192 -12.12 -22.40 4.45
N GLY A 193 -12.88 -21.36 4.82
CA GLY A 193 -13.61 -20.53 3.87
C GLY A 193 -12.71 -19.94 2.80
N ASP A 194 -13.16 -20.05 1.55
CA ASP A 194 -12.50 -19.55 0.35
C ASP A 194 -13.41 -18.53 -0.37
N LEU A 195 -12.94 -18.01 -1.50
CA LEU A 195 -13.67 -17.04 -2.31
C LEU A 195 -15.02 -17.59 -2.84
N GLY A 196 -15.15 -18.91 -2.99
CA GLY A 196 -16.39 -19.58 -3.39
C GLY A 196 -17.41 -19.58 -2.26
N VAL A 197 -16.97 -19.85 -1.03
CA VAL A 197 -17.78 -19.70 0.18
C VAL A 197 -18.22 -18.25 0.36
N LEU A 198 -17.29 -17.29 0.22
CA LEU A 198 -17.58 -15.86 0.32
C LEU A 198 -18.63 -15.43 -0.71
N LYS A 199 -18.49 -15.86 -1.97
CA LYS A 199 -19.44 -15.56 -3.04
C LYS A 199 -20.85 -16.04 -2.70
N LYS A 200 -20.99 -17.28 -2.23
CA LYS A 200 -22.28 -17.84 -1.81
C LYS A 200 -22.87 -17.10 -0.61
N LEU A 201 -22.02 -16.76 0.36
CA LEU A 201 -22.44 -16.02 1.55
C LEU A 201 -22.95 -14.62 1.17
N SER A 202 -22.20 -13.87 0.36
CA SER A 202 -22.61 -12.54 -0.11
C SER A 202 -23.95 -12.59 -0.85
N GLN A 203 -24.13 -13.56 -1.75
CA GLN A 203 -25.41 -13.78 -2.44
C GLN A 203 -26.54 -14.10 -1.46
N TRP A 204 -26.28 -14.94 -0.46
CA TRP A 204 -27.27 -15.27 0.55
C TRP A 204 -27.64 -14.04 1.40
N VAL A 205 -26.67 -13.28 1.90
CA VAL A 205 -26.92 -12.03 2.66
C VAL A 205 -27.73 -11.03 1.85
N SER A 206 -27.38 -10.83 0.58
CA SER A 206 -28.13 -9.98 -0.34
C SER A 206 -29.58 -10.46 -0.51
N SER A 207 -29.81 -11.78 -0.62
CA SER A 207 -31.16 -12.36 -0.70
C SER A 207 -32.01 -12.12 0.56
N GLN A 208 -31.39 -11.86 1.70
CA GLN A 208 -32.05 -11.50 2.95
C GLN A 208 -32.23 -9.98 3.12
N GLY A 209 -31.84 -9.17 2.11
CA GLY A 209 -31.87 -7.71 2.17
C GLY A 209 -30.67 -7.08 2.89
N GLY A 210 -29.61 -7.84 3.13
CA GLY A 210 -28.34 -7.32 3.65
C GLY A 210 -27.53 -6.64 2.55
N TYR A 211 -26.77 -5.63 2.94
CA TYR A 211 -26.00 -4.78 2.03
C TYR A 211 -24.55 -5.23 1.88
N PHE A 212 -23.96 -5.77 2.95
CA PHE A 212 -22.54 -6.11 2.93
C PHE A 212 -22.16 -7.36 3.73
N VAL A 213 -21.04 -7.94 3.35
CA VAL A 213 -20.25 -8.93 4.09
C VAL A 213 -18.84 -8.36 4.24
N LEU A 214 -18.46 -8.04 5.48
CA LEU A 214 -17.10 -7.63 5.86
C LEU A 214 -16.32 -8.88 6.29
N ILE A 215 -15.11 -9.02 5.75
CA ILE A 215 -14.20 -10.13 6.04
C ILE A 215 -12.85 -9.63 6.57
N ASN A 216 -12.09 -10.53 7.18
CA ASN A 216 -10.69 -10.29 7.51
C ASN A 216 -9.83 -10.01 6.24
N PRO A 217 -8.63 -9.43 6.40
CA PRO A 217 -7.71 -9.23 5.28
C PRO A 217 -7.35 -10.54 4.57
N LEU A 218 -7.21 -10.49 3.25
CA LEU A 218 -6.85 -11.63 2.40
C LEU A 218 -5.37 -11.65 1.99
N HIS A 219 -4.57 -10.77 2.60
CA HIS A 219 -3.15 -10.55 2.36
C HIS A 219 -2.30 -11.82 2.41
N TYR A 220 -1.27 -11.85 1.56
CA TYR A 220 -0.36 -12.98 1.44
C TYR A 220 0.37 -13.28 2.75
N ASN A 221 0.33 -14.55 3.15
CA ASN A 221 1.07 -15.07 4.28
C ASN A 221 1.45 -16.53 4.02
N ASP A 222 2.44 -17.05 4.76
CA ASP A 222 2.93 -18.42 4.56
C ASP A 222 2.09 -19.49 5.29
N ASN A 223 1.09 -19.06 6.08
CA ASN A 223 0.18 -19.91 6.85
C ASN A 223 0.90 -20.81 7.88
N ARG A 224 2.13 -20.47 8.28
CA ARG A 224 2.97 -21.27 9.20
C ARG A 224 3.18 -20.60 10.54
N GLY A 225 3.20 -21.41 11.60
CA GLY A 225 3.42 -20.93 12.96
C GLY A 225 2.43 -19.84 13.42
N PRO A 226 2.62 -19.24 14.59
CA PRO A 226 1.67 -18.26 15.12
C PRO A 226 1.57 -16.99 14.26
N SER A 227 2.72 -16.46 13.82
CA SER A 227 2.78 -15.20 13.09
C SER A 227 2.28 -15.30 11.64
N GLY A 228 2.47 -16.46 10.99
CA GLY A 228 2.03 -16.69 9.61
C GLY A 228 0.53 -16.96 9.47
N ARG A 229 -0.19 -17.09 10.59
CA ARG A 229 -1.64 -17.33 10.63
C ARG A 229 -2.46 -16.05 10.84
N SER A 230 -1.84 -14.95 11.29
CA SER A 230 -2.55 -13.70 11.52
C SER A 230 -2.78 -12.94 10.21
N PRO A 231 -4.03 -12.61 9.83
CA PRO A 231 -4.33 -11.75 8.68
C PRO A 231 -3.78 -10.33 8.81
N TYR A 232 -3.54 -9.87 10.04
CA TYR A 232 -3.07 -8.52 10.35
C TYR A 232 -1.56 -8.40 10.48
N TYR A 233 -0.83 -9.51 10.27
CA TYR A 233 0.63 -9.53 10.24
C TYR A 233 1.13 -10.25 8.96
N PRO A 234 0.75 -9.76 7.76
CA PRO A 234 1.02 -10.43 6.51
C PRO A 234 2.48 -10.28 6.06
N LEU A 235 2.93 -11.20 5.20
CA LEU A 235 4.19 -11.05 4.48
C LEU A 235 4.06 -10.07 3.32
N SER A 236 2.86 -9.87 2.77
CA SER A 236 2.62 -8.81 1.81
C SER A 236 1.17 -8.33 1.84
N ARG A 237 0.97 -7.02 1.73
CA ARG A 237 -0.37 -6.43 1.53
C ARG A 237 -0.71 -6.18 0.06
N LEU A 238 0.21 -6.49 -0.84
CA LEU A 238 0.10 -6.26 -2.29
C LEU A 238 -0.41 -7.49 -3.05
N TYR A 239 -0.35 -8.66 -2.42
CA TYR A 239 -0.73 -9.94 -3.01
C TYR A 239 -1.62 -10.72 -2.05
N PHE A 240 -2.39 -11.66 -2.58
CA PHE A 240 -3.39 -12.41 -1.84
C PHE A 240 -2.90 -13.79 -1.42
N ASN A 241 -3.45 -14.31 -0.33
CA ASN A 241 -3.11 -15.62 0.21
C ASN A 241 -3.78 -16.75 -0.60
N PRO A 242 -3.02 -17.69 -1.19
CA PRO A 242 -3.59 -18.81 -1.96
C PRO A 242 -4.50 -19.73 -1.16
N LEU A 243 -4.48 -19.66 0.18
CA LEU A 243 -5.44 -20.35 1.05
C LEU A 243 -6.89 -20.06 0.65
N TYR A 244 -7.19 -18.87 0.11
CA TYR A 244 -8.55 -18.45 -0.23
C TYR A 244 -9.00 -18.83 -1.66
N ILE A 245 -8.18 -19.53 -2.46
CA ILE A 245 -8.60 -19.98 -3.79
C ILE A 245 -9.72 -21.02 -3.66
N ASP A 246 -10.86 -20.79 -4.32
CA ASP A 246 -11.89 -21.81 -4.51
C ASP A 246 -11.41 -22.83 -5.55
N LEU A 247 -11.14 -24.05 -5.09
CA LEU A 247 -10.69 -25.14 -5.96
C LEU A 247 -11.80 -25.66 -6.89
N LYS A 248 -13.08 -25.50 -6.52
CA LYS A 248 -14.22 -25.93 -7.35
C LYS A 248 -14.40 -25.05 -8.58
N ALA A 249 -13.92 -23.81 -8.51
CA ALA A 249 -13.96 -22.88 -9.63
C ALA A 249 -12.83 -23.13 -10.65
N LEU A 250 -11.85 -24.00 -10.35
CA LEU A 250 -10.75 -24.29 -11.26
C LEU A 250 -11.16 -25.37 -12.27
N PRO A 251 -11.18 -25.08 -13.59
CA PRO A 251 -11.64 -26.04 -14.60
C PRO A 251 -10.70 -27.24 -14.77
N TRP A 252 -9.50 -27.17 -14.20
CA TRP A 252 -8.49 -28.22 -14.28
C TRP A 252 -8.60 -29.27 -13.17
N LEU A 253 -9.56 -29.14 -12.26
CA LEU A 253 -9.80 -30.11 -11.18
C LEU A 253 -11.17 -30.79 -11.35
N CYS A 254 -11.20 -32.10 -11.12
CA CYS A 254 -12.43 -32.88 -11.15
C CYS A 254 -13.04 -32.97 -9.74
N PRO A 255 -14.38 -33.07 -9.61
CA PRO A 255 -15.05 -33.17 -8.30
C PRO A 255 -14.51 -34.29 -7.39
N SER A 256 -14.19 -35.46 -7.96
CA SER A 256 -13.65 -36.60 -7.20
C SER A 256 -12.25 -36.37 -6.61
N GLU A 257 -11.51 -35.39 -7.12
CA GLU A 257 -10.23 -34.97 -6.52
C GLU A 257 -10.46 -34.09 -5.30
N LEU A 258 -11.55 -33.31 -5.30
CA LEU A 258 -11.93 -32.42 -4.20
C LEU A 258 -12.56 -33.18 -3.03
N GLU A 259 -13.21 -34.31 -3.30
CA GLU A 259 -13.72 -35.24 -2.25
C GLU A 259 -12.61 -35.75 -1.32
N LYS A 260 -11.35 -35.68 -1.74
CA LYS A 260 -10.19 -36.07 -0.92
C LYS A 260 -9.83 -35.03 0.13
N LEU A 261 -10.31 -33.80 -0.01
CA LEU A 261 -10.11 -32.75 1.00
C LEU A 261 -10.91 -33.14 2.24
N LYS A 262 -10.20 -33.36 3.34
CA LYS A 262 -10.86 -33.71 4.60
C LYS A 262 -11.58 -32.48 5.10
N ALA A 263 -12.90 -32.60 5.28
CA ALA A 263 -13.64 -31.61 6.06
C ALA A 263 -13.01 -31.47 7.45
N HIS A 264 -13.23 -30.32 8.09
CA HIS A 264 -12.97 -30.18 9.52
C HIS A 264 -13.73 -31.29 10.26
N GLY A 265 -13.01 -32.05 11.09
CA GLY A 265 -13.62 -33.04 11.98
C GLY A 265 -14.30 -32.35 13.18
N GLU A 266 -14.31 -33.00 14.34
CA GLU A 266 -14.75 -32.38 15.60
C GLU A 266 -13.73 -31.37 16.18
N GLU A 267 -12.68 -31.06 15.44
CA GLU A 267 -11.62 -30.13 15.86
C GLU A 267 -12.18 -28.71 15.99
N THR A 268 -11.90 -28.05 17.12
CA THR A 268 -12.38 -26.70 17.42
C THR A 268 -11.51 -25.58 16.84
N LEU A 269 -10.31 -25.92 16.32
CA LEU A 269 -9.32 -24.97 15.80
C LEU A 269 -8.94 -25.30 14.35
N ILE A 270 -8.53 -24.29 13.59
CA ILE A 270 -8.14 -24.43 12.18
C ILE A 270 -6.70 -24.88 12.06
N ASP A 271 -6.48 -26.03 11.42
CA ASP A 271 -5.15 -26.50 11.02
C ASP A 271 -4.74 -25.91 9.66
N TYR A 272 -4.21 -24.68 9.71
CA TYR A 272 -3.76 -23.93 8.53
C TYR A 272 -2.70 -24.68 7.71
N GLU A 273 -1.76 -25.35 8.38
CA GLU A 273 -0.63 -26.00 7.71
C GLU A 273 -1.08 -27.24 6.95
N ARG A 274 -1.97 -28.05 7.56
CA ARG A 274 -2.61 -29.18 6.88
C ARG A 274 -3.46 -28.71 5.70
N ILE A 275 -4.35 -27.73 5.92
CA ILE A 275 -5.26 -27.24 4.87
C ILE A 275 -4.47 -26.67 3.70
N TYR A 276 -3.49 -25.82 3.96
CA TYR A 276 -2.67 -25.24 2.90
C TYR A 276 -1.91 -26.32 2.13
N LYS A 277 -1.33 -27.31 2.82
CA LYS A 277 -0.64 -28.44 2.17
C LYS A 277 -1.57 -29.26 1.27
N GLU A 278 -2.78 -29.56 1.73
CA GLU A 278 -3.77 -30.30 0.94
C GLU A 278 -4.25 -29.50 -0.28
N LYS A 279 -4.50 -28.19 -0.12
CA LYS A 279 -4.88 -27.30 -1.23
C LYS A 279 -3.75 -27.11 -2.23
N ASP A 280 -2.51 -26.86 -1.77
CA ASP A 280 -1.33 -26.69 -2.63
C ASP A 280 -1.09 -27.91 -3.52
N ALA A 281 -1.27 -29.13 -3.00
CA ALA A 281 -1.14 -30.34 -3.79
C ALA A 281 -2.12 -30.38 -4.99
N LEU A 282 -3.36 -29.93 -4.79
CA LEU A 282 -4.36 -29.86 -5.86
C LEU A 282 -4.12 -28.67 -6.79
N LEU A 283 -3.72 -27.51 -6.26
CA LEU A 283 -3.34 -26.35 -7.06
C LEU A 283 -2.19 -26.66 -8.02
N ARG A 284 -1.20 -27.45 -7.59
CA ARG A 284 -0.11 -27.93 -8.46
C ARG A 284 -0.61 -28.87 -9.56
N VAL A 285 -1.58 -29.73 -9.27
CA VAL A 285 -2.23 -30.56 -10.30
C VAL A 285 -2.96 -29.68 -11.31
N ALA A 286 -3.70 -28.67 -10.84
CA ALA A 286 -4.38 -27.71 -11.69
C ALA A 286 -3.40 -26.95 -12.59
N PHE A 287 -2.29 -26.48 -12.03
CA PHE A 287 -1.23 -25.79 -12.76
C PHE A 287 -0.58 -26.66 -13.84
N GLU A 288 -0.23 -27.91 -13.54
CA GLU A 288 0.35 -28.84 -14.53
C GLU A 288 -0.62 -29.14 -15.69
N ARG A 289 -1.92 -29.26 -15.40
CA ARG A 289 -2.96 -29.43 -16.43
C ARG A 289 -3.18 -28.16 -17.24
N PHE A 290 -3.15 -26.99 -16.59
CA PHE A 290 -3.17 -25.70 -17.26
C PHE A 290 -1.99 -25.57 -18.22
N LEU A 291 -0.77 -25.93 -17.82
CA LEU A 291 0.40 -25.85 -18.71
C LEU A 291 0.28 -26.77 -19.93
N LYS A 292 -0.14 -28.03 -19.71
CA LYS A 292 -0.21 -29.06 -20.76
C LYS A 292 -1.31 -28.81 -21.79
N GLY A 293 -2.48 -28.34 -21.37
CA GLY A 293 -3.58 -28.00 -22.27
C GLY A 293 -3.66 -26.50 -22.51
N GLY A 294 -4.15 -25.76 -21.51
CA GLY A 294 -4.50 -24.34 -21.63
C GLY A 294 -3.39 -23.44 -22.18
N TYR A 295 -2.21 -23.50 -21.57
CA TYR A 295 -1.09 -22.62 -21.90
C TYR A 295 -0.50 -22.90 -23.28
N SER A 296 -0.31 -24.20 -23.58
CA SER A 296 0.29 -24.67 -24.83
C SER A 296 -0.63 -24.47 -26.03
N ASP A 297 -1.94 -24.65 -25.82
CA ASP A 297 -2.96 -24.52 -26.87
C ASP A 297 -3.42 -23.05 -27.08
N ASN A 298 -2.78 -22.08 -26.43
CA ASN A 298 -3.10 -20.65 -26.51
C ASN A 298 -4.59 -20.35 -26.28
N THR A 299 -5.17 -20.99 -25.25
CA THR A 299 -6.60 -20.80 -24.91
C THR A 299 -6.89 -19.38 -24.41
N LEU A 300 -8.16 -19.06 -24.15
CA LEU A 300 -8.53 -17.77 -23.57
C LEU A 300 -7.87 -17.56 -22.19
N GLU A 301 -7.80 -18.62 -21.39
CA GLU A 301 -7.14 -18.64 -20.08
C GLU A 301 -5.64 -18.34 -20.22
N ALA A 302 -4.97 -18.91 -21.22
CA ALA A 302 -3.55 -18.64 -21.46
C ALA A 302 -3.27 -17.19 -21.87
N ARG A 303 -4.16 -16.60 -22.69
CA ARG A 303 -4.07 -15.19 -23.06
C ARG A 303 -4.34 -14.28 -21.87
N SER A 304 -5.36 -14.58 -21.07
CA SER A 304 -5.68 -13.86 -19.84
C SER A 304 -4.53 -13.93 -18.83
N PHE A 305 -3.93 -15.10 -18.65
CA PHE A 305 -2.78 -15.27 -17.76
C PHE A 305 -1.55 -14.48 -18.23
N ARG A 306 -1.24 -14.50 -19.54
CA ARG A 306 -0.16 -13.68 -20.09
C ARG A 306 -0.43 -12.18 -19.96
N ALA A 307 -1.67 -11.74 -20.18
CA ALA A 307 -2.07 -10.36 -19.99
C ALA A 307 -1.91 -9.93 -18.53
N PHE A 308 -2.34 -10.76 -17.58
CA PHE A 308 -2.14 -10.53 -16.14
C PHE A 308 -0.66 -10.40 -15.78
N ILE A 309 0.21 -11.29 -16.27
CA ILE A 309 1.66 -11.17 -16.02
C ILE A 309 2.22 -9.87 -16.59
N GLN A 310 1.78 -9.48 -17.79
CA GLN A 310 2.23 -8.25 -18.44
C GLN A 310 1.75 -6.99 -17.69
N GLU A 311 0.51 -6.99 -17.23
CA GLU A 311 -0.11 -5.89 -16.48
C GLU A 311 0.55 -5.71 -15.11
N GLU A 312 0.76 -6.80 -14.37
CA GLU A 312 1.42 -6.79 -13.07
C GLU A 312 2.93 -6.47 -13.16
N GLY A 313 3.55 -6.80 -14.29
CA GLY A 313 4.92 -6.42 -14.63
C GLY A 313 5.96 -6.89 -13.62
N GLN A 314 6.93 -6.01 -13.36
CA GLN A 314 8.10 -6.33 -12.53
C GLN A 314 7.74 -6.64 -11.08
N LEU A 315 6.67 -6.05 -10.54
CA LEU A 315 6.29 -6.24 -9.15
C LEU A 315 5.89 -7.70 -8.88
N LEU A 316 5.23 -8.36 -9.83
CA LEU A 316 4.86 -9.76 -9.72
C LEU A 316 6.04 -10.71 -9.94
N GLU A 317 7.00 -10.31 -10.78
CA GLU A 317 8.27 -11.03 -10.92
C GLU A 317 9.00 -11.08 -9.57
N GLU A 318 9.23 -9.91 -8.96
CA GLU A 318 9.90 -9.80 -7.66
C GLU A 318 9.15 -10.53 -6.55
N PHE A 319 7.81 -10.49 -6.57
CA PHE A 319 7.00 -11.24 -5.61
C PHE A 319 7.22 -12.75 -5.75
N SER A 320 7.22 -13.26 -6.99
CA SER A 320 7.44 -14.68 -7.24
C SER A 320 8.84 -15.13 -6.78
N LEU A 321 9.87 -14.31 -7.02
CA LEU A 321 11.23 -14.55 -6.56
C LEU A 321 11.32 -14.54 -5.02
N TYR A 322 10.67 -13.56 -4.37
CA TYR A 322 10.60 -13.48 -2.91
C TYR A 322 9.98 -14.75 -2.30
N VAL A 323 8.88 -15.25 -2.86
CA VAL A 323 8.26 -16.49 -2.38
C VAL A 323 9.16 -17.71 -2.62
N MET A 324 9.80 -17.80 -3.79
CA MET A 324 10.75 -18.87 -4.10
C MET A 324 11.92 -18.91 -3.11
N GLU A 325 12.53 -17.76 -2.80
CA GLU A 325 13.61 -17.66 -1.83
C GLU A 325 13.16 -18.12 -0.43
N ARG A 326 11.98 -17.68 0.03
CA ARG A 326 11.45 -18.07 1.36
C ARG A 326 11.12 -19.55 1.47
N THR A 327 10.72 -20.16 0.36
CA THR A 327 10.41 -21.59 0.29
C THR A 327 11.62 -22.44 -0.07
N ASN A 328 12.78 -21.82 -0.34
CA ASN A 328 13.99 -22.45 -0.86
C ASN A 328 13.74 -23.25 -2.15
N ALA A 329 12.80 -22.78 -2.98
CA ALA A 329 12.50 -23.35 -4.27
C ALA A 329 13.56 -22.94 -5.31
N LYS A 330 14.04 -23.92 -6.09
CA LYS A 330 15.09 -23.72 -7.10
C LYS A 330 14.62 -23.91 -8.54
N ASP A 331 13.37 -24.34 -8.71
CA ASP A 331 12.77 -24.57 -10.03
C ASP A 331 12.11 -23.28 -10.51
N GLU A 332 12.48 -22.80 -11.70
CA GLU A 332 11.86 -21.64 -12.33
C GLU A 332 10.35 -21.83 -12.56
N ARG A 333 9.88 -23.09 -12.66
CA ARG A 333 8.45 -23.40 -12.71
C ARG A 333 7.71 -22.96 -11.45
N GLU A 334 8.39 -22.89 -10.31
CA GLU A 334 7.78 -22.40 -9.07
C GLU A 334 7.41 -20.92 -9.20
N GLY A 335 8.25 -20.10 -9.82
CA GLY A 335 7.93 -18.68 -10.05
C GLY A 335 6.67 -18.52 -10.90
N LEU A 336 6.55 -19.32 -11.97
CA LEU A 336 5.35 -19.33 -12.82
C LEU A 336 4.11 -19.86 -12.07
N TYR A 337 4.28 -20.85 -11.19
CA TYR A 337 3.21 -21.33 -10.32
C TYR A 337 2.71 -20.23 -9.37
N GLN A 338 3.60 -19.47 -8.73
CA GLN A 338 3.19 -18.36 -7.87
C GLN A 338 2.39 -17.29 -8.63
N LYS A 339 2.79 -16.97 -9.86
CA LYS A 339 2.04 -16.08 -10.77
C LYS A 339 0.66 -16.64 -11.10
N PHE A 340 0.58 -17.94 -11.37
CA PHE A 340 -0.69 -18.62 -11.64
C PHE A 340 -1.65 -18.56 -10.43
N LEU A 341 -1.14 -18.68 -9.20
CA LEU A 341 -1.96 -18.55 -7.99
C LEU A 341 -2.55 -17.14 -7.85
N GLN A 342 -1.75 -16.09 -8.04
CA GLN A 342 -2.22 -14.71 -7.98
C GLN A 342 -3.23 -14.41 -9.10
N TRP A 343 -3.02 -14.94 -10.30
CA TRP A 343 -3.99 -14.84 -11.39
C TRP A 343 -5.32 -15.52 -11.05
N CYS A 344 -5.30 -16.71 -10.46
CA CYS A 344 -6.51 -17.40 -10.00
C CYS A 344 -7.25 -16.59 -8.93
N LEU A 345 -6.53 -16.02 -7.96
CA LEU A 345 -7.10 -15.17 -6.92
C LEU A 345 -7.74 -13.91 -7.52
N LYS A 346 -7.03 -13.19 -8.40
CA LYS A 346 -7.52 -12.00 -9.08
C LYS A 346 -8.83 -12.29 -9.83
N ASN A 347 -8.84 -13.33 -10.67
CA ASN A 347 -10.03 -13.71 -11.42
C ASN A 347 -11.21 -14.07 -10.52
N GLN A 348 -10.97 -14.73 -9.37
CA GLN A 348 -12.05 -15.08 -8.45
C GLN A 348 -12.57 -13.86 -7.69
N ILE A 349 -11.67 -12.97 -7.24
CA ILE A 349 -12.00 -11.70 -6.58
C ILE A 349 -12.81 -10.80 -7.50
N ASP A 350 -12.41 -10.67 -8.76
CA ASP A 350 -13.12 -9.87 -9.77
C ASP A 350 -14.53 -10.39 -10.07
N THR A 351 -14.85 -11.63 -9.68
CA THR A 351 -16.22 -12.18 -9.82
C THR A 351 -17.10 -11.96 -8.59
N LEU A 352 -16.55 -11.38 -7.53
CA LEU A 352 -17.32 -10.97 -6.36
C LEU A 352 -18.11 -9.71 -6.75
N LYS A 353 -19.43 -9.76 -6.54
CA LYS A 353 -20.32 -8.62 -6.80
C LYS A 353 -20.31 -7.63 -5.64
N ASP A 354 -21.00 -6.51 -5.82
CA ASP A 354 -21.31 -5.53 -4.79
C ASP A 354 -21.71 -6.18 -3.46
N GLY A 355 -21.26 -5.58 -2.36
CA GLY A 355 -21.55 -6.03 -1.01
C GLY A 355 -20.49 -6.93 -0.39
N VAL A 356 -19.29 -7.07 -0.97
CA VAL A 356 -18.12 -7.59 -0.25
C VAL A 356 -17.23 -6.43 0.18
N PHE A 357 -16.94 -6.34 1.46
CA PHE A 357 -16.09 -5.31 2.05
C PHE A 357 -14.79 -5.97 2.49
N PHE A 358 -13.70 -5.57 1.86
CA PHE A 358 -12.37 -6.03 2.19
C PHE A 358 -11.80 -5.21 3.34
N ASP A 359 -11.11 -5.89 4.25
CA ASP A 359 -10.34 -5.27 5.30
C ASP A 359 -8.86 -5.15 4.88
N LEU A 360 -8.23 -4.03 5.22
CA LEU A 360 -6.85 -3.71 4.89
C LEU A 360 -6.02 -3.68 6.18
N ALA A 361 -5.18 -4.70 6.38
CA ALA A 361 -4.23 -4.70 7.49
C ALA A 361 -3.36 -3.42 7.53
N LEU A 362 -3.19 -2.88 8.74
CA LEU A 362 -2.47 -1.64 9.00
C LEU A 362 -0.98 -1.69 8.60
N GLY A 363 -0.37 -2.87 8.68
CA GLY A 363 1.05 -3.06 8.43
C GLY A 363 1.38 -4.41 7.80
N THR A 364 2.67 -4.58 7.55
CA THR A 364 3.27 -5.76 6.95
C THR A 364 4.50 -6.14 7.75
N ARG A 365 4.84 -7.42 7.80
CA ARG A 365 6.02 -7.90 8.52
C ARG A 365 7.29 -7.23 8.03
N GLU A 366 8.25 -7.04 8.94
CA GLU A 366 9.57 -6.50 8.60
C GLU A 366 10.35 -7.36 7.59
N ASP A 367 10.14 -8.68 7.59
CA ASP A 367 10.69 -9.62 6.60
C ASP A 367 9.77 -9.83 5.39
N GLY A 368 8.75 -8.99 5.23
CA GLY A 368 7.74 -9.02 4.18
C GLY A 368 8.24 -8.55 2.81
N PHE A 369 7.50 -8.93 1.77
CA PHE A 369 7.75 -8.55 0.38
C PHE A 369 7.64 -7.04 0.18
N ASP A 370 6.71 -6.37 0.86
CA ASP A 370 6.46 -4.93 0.69
C ASP A 370 7.74 -4.10 0.92
N LEU A 371 8.59 -4.48 1.89
CA LEU A 371 9.87 -3.81 2.15
C LEU A 371 10.94 -4.08 1.08
N ARG A 372 10.83 -5.20 0.36
CA ARG A 372 11.70 -5.52 -0.79
C ARG A 372 11.24 -4.77 -2.04
N ALA A 373 9.93 -4.74 -2.26
CA ALA A 373 9.31 -4.12 -3.43
C ALA A 373 9.44 -2.59 -3.42
N PHE A 374 9.35 -1.98 -2.24
CA PHE A 374 9.43 -0.54 -2.05
C PHE A 374 10.51 -0.18 -1.02
N PRO A 375 11.80 -0.33 -1.37
CA PRO A 375 12.90 -0.05 -0.43
C PRO A 375 12.84 1.40 0.06
N GLY A 376 12.77 1.58 1.38
CA GLY A 376 12.69 2.90 2.02
C GLY A 376 11.28 3.40 2.30
N ALA A 377 10.24 2.80 1.71
CA ALA A 377 8.84 3.20 1.99
C ALA A 377 8.39 2.85 3.42
N LEU A 378 9.07 1.91 4.07
CA LEU A 378 8.81 1.47 5.43
C LEU A 378 10.11 1.56 6.25
N VAL A 379 10.02 2.00 7.51
CA VAL A 379 11.17 2.28 8.38
C VAL A 379 11.48 1.09 9.28
N ARG A 380 12.61 0.41 9.04
CA ARG A 380 13.09 -0.71 9.88
C ARG A 380 13.61 -0.21 11.22
N GLY A 381 13.60 -1.06 12.25
CA GLY A 381 14.10 -0.72 13.59
C GLY A 381 13.15 0.10 14.45
N VAL A 382 12.00 0.50 13.92
CA VAL A 382 10.88 1.08 14.68
C VAL A 382 9.64 0.25 14.40
N SER A 383 8.81 0.05 15.42
CA SER A 383 7.58 -0.73 15.33
C SER A 383 6.37 0.12 15.62
N VAL A 384 5.29 -0.08 14.85
CA VAL A 384 3.99 0.50 15.12
C VAL A 384 3.35 -0.21 16.32
N GLY A 385 2.62 0.56 17.11
CA GLY A 385 1.93 0.06 18.29
C GLY A 385 0.88 1.03 18.80
N ALA A 386 0.48 0.82 20.04
CA ALA A 386 -0.41 1.72 20.76
C ALA A 386 0.19 2.08 22.13
N PRO A 387 0.03 3.31 22.62
CA PRO A 387 0.42 3.67 23.98
C PRO A 387 -0.39 2.90 25.02
N PRO A 388 0.04 2.90 26.30
CA PRO A 388 -0.72 2.30 27.40
C PRO A 388 -2.18 2.77 27.48
N ASP A 389 -3.07 1.82 27.75
CA ASP A 389 -4.50 2.05 27.96
C ASP A 389 -5.05 1.16 29.10
N ASP A 390 -6.35 1.27 29.40
CA ASP A 390 -7.02 0.52 30.47
C ASP A 390 -6.95 -1.02 30.28
N PHE A 391 -6.93 -1.51 29.05
CA PHE A 391 -6.91 -2.94 28.72
C PHE A 391 -5.49 -3.48 28.52
N SER A 392 -4.59 -2.63 28.05
CA SER A 392 -3.18 -2.88 27.78
C SER A 392 -2.32 -1.89 28.57
N PRO A 393 -2.10 -2.10 29.89
CA PRO A 393 -1.40 -1.14 30.75
C PRO A 393 0.07 -0.88 30.38
N LYS A 394 0.65 -1.72 29.50
CA LYS A 394 2.01 -1.55 28.96
C LYS A 394 2.04 -1.02 27.54
N GLY A 395 0.88 -0.70 26.97
CA GLY A 395 0.72 -0.47 25.55
C GLY A 395 0.82 -1.76 24.75
N GLN A 396 0.89 -1.59 23.44
CA GLN A 396 0.96 -2.69 22.48
C GLN A 396 2.09 -2.44 21.49
N ASP A 397 2.83 -3.48 21.16
CA ASP A 397 3.77 -3.51 20.05
C ASP A 397 3.21 -4.49 19.01
N TRP A 398 2.90 -4.00 17.81
CA TRP A 398 2.31 -4.81 16.75
C TRP A 398 3.36 -5.40 15.79
N GLY A 399 4.63 -5.06 15.97
CA GLY A 399 5.78 -5.71 15.35
C GLY A 399 6.06 -5.35 13.89
N PHE A 400 5.36 -4.37 13.30
CA PHE A 400 5.58 -3.97 11.90
C PHE A 400 6.13 -2.55 11.76
N PRO A 401 6.97 -2.31 10.73
CA PRO A 401 7.55 -1.00 10.48
C PRO A 401 6.49 0.03 10.02
N PRO A 402 6.59 1.30 10.47
CA PRO A 402 5.74 2.38 9.96
C PRO A 402 6.15 2.78 8.55
N LEU A 403 5.24 3.48 7.86
CA LEU A 403 5.55 4.20 6.64
C LEU A 403 6.61 5.29 6.89
N SER A 404 7.53 5.46 5.94
CA SER A 404 8.56 6.51 6.01
C SER A 404 8.00 7.85 5.55
N PRO A 405 7.93 8.87 6.43
CA PRO A 405 7.43 10.19 6.04
C PRO A 405 8.36 10.91 5.05
N LEU A 406 9.65 10.56 5.03
CA LEU A 406 10.61 11.14 4.10
C LEU A 406 10.49 10.50 2.71
N HIS A 407 10.33 9.18 2.65
CA HIS A 407 10.39 8.45 1.39
C HIS A 407 9.08 8.42 0.62
N LEU A 408 7.94 8.48 1.30
CA LEU A 408 6.63 8.46 0.64
C LEU A 408 6.47 9.65 -0.31
N GLU A 409 6.80 10.86 0.13
CA GLU A 409 6.75 12.05 -0.74
C GLU A 409 7.75 11.94 -1.90
N ASP A 410 8.96 11.45 -1.63
CA ASP A 410 10.04 11.33 -2.62
C ASP A 410 9.74 10.34 -3.75
N THR A 411 8.90 9.35 -3.46
CA THR A 411 8.43 8.33 -4.43
C THR A 411 7.03 8.61 -4.97
N GLY A 412 6.46 9.77 -4.64
CA GLY A 412 5.09 10.11 -5.02
C GLY A 412 4.04 9.15 -4.55
N TYR A 413 4.20 8.70 -3.31
CA TYR A 413 3.30 7.81 -2.60
C TYR A 413 3.07 6.48 -3.32
N GLN A 414 4.00 6.06 -4.19
CA GLN A 414 3.83 4.89 -5.06
C GLN A 414 3.42 3.64 -4.29
N TYR A 415 4.06 3.35 -3.15
CA TYR A 415 3.67 2.21 -2.31
C TYR A 415 2.22 2.30 -1.81
N PHE A 416 1.80 3.48 -1.35
CA PHE A 416 0.45 3.70 -0.84
C PHE A 416 -0.59 3.60 -1.97
N ILE A 417 -0.29 4.15 -3.13
CA ILE A 417 -1.14 4.07 -4.32
C ILE A 417 -1.31 2.60 -4.76
N GLU A 418 -0.22 1.85 -4.87
CA GLU A 418 -0.26 0.43 -5.24
C GLU A 418 -1.01 -0.41 -4.21
N LEU A 419 -0.81 -0.12 -2.93
CA LEU A 419 -1.56 -0.76 -1.85
C LEU A 419 -3.06 -0.58 -2.01
N LEU A 420 -3.53 0.65 -2.26
CA LEU A 420 -4.95 0.93 -2.45
C LEU A 420 -5.50 0.33 -3.75
N LYS A 421 -4.80 0.50 -4.89
CA LYS A 421 -5.20 -0.04 -6.20
C LYS A 421 -5.44 -1.56 -6.15
N ARG A 422 -4.65 -2.28 -5.34
CA ARG A 422 -4.75 -3.74 -5.21
C ARG A 422 -5.82 -4.20 -4.22
N ASN A 423 -6.17 -3.39 -3.23
CA ASN A 423 -7.10 -3.76 -2.16
C ASN A 423 -8.51 -3.17 -2.32
N ILE A 424 -8.70 -2.24 -3.24
CA ILE A 424 -10.01 -1.73 -3.62
C ILE A 424 -10.38 -2.42 -4.94
N PRO A 425 -11.34 -3.36 -4.93
CA PRO A 425 -11.82 -3.99 -6.16
C PRO A 425 -12.29 -2.93 -7.16
N GLN A 426 -11.95 -3.10 -8.42
CA GLN A 426 -12.50 -2.24 -9.47
C GLN A 426 -13.94 -2.69 -9.73
N GLY A 427 -14.89 -1.85 -9.33
CA GLY A 427 -16.34 -2.06 -9.45
C GLY A 427 -17.04 -0.79 -9.88
#